data_AF-A0A521KX76-F1
#
_entry.id   AF-A0A521KX76-F1
#
_cell.length_a   1.000
_cell.length_b   1.000
_cell.length_c   1.000
_cell.angle_alpha   90.00
_cell.angle_beta   90.00
_cell.angle_gamma   90.00
#
_symmetry.space_group_name_H-M   'P 1'
#
loop_
_entity.id
_entity.type
_entity.pdbx_description
1 polymer ?
#
loop_
_entity_poly.entity_id
_entity_poly.type
_entity_poly.pdbx_seq_one_letter_code
_entity_poly.pdbx_strand_id
1 'polypeptide(L)'
;MWTPATRAQHTRVSKRYQTDLSDAEWALIAAFVPEARTTGRRRQWPMREIVNAIFYVLRGGIAWRLLPKDFPPWQTVYRWFARFRDECLFERINHALVALDRERAGRDASPSAAIIDSQSVKTTESGGPRGYDAGKKIKGRKRHALVDTDGRPLLVEPHTADVQDRDGGGALLQISRGLFPFIEKVWADGGYNHHRVTEATSITVEIVSKIAGQSGFVVLPRRWVVERFFAWINRNRRLAKDVEATLKSAAAFLYAAAAMLMIRRLARSA
;
A
#
# COMPACT_ATOMS: atom_id res chain seq x y z
N MET A 1 25.95 -5.91 -3.23
CA MET A 1 26.85 -5.55 -2.10
C MET A 1 26.36 -4.25 -1.48
N TRP A 2 26.31 -4.15 -0.15
CA TRP A 2 25.79 -2.95 0.53
C TRP A 2 26.86 -1.85 0.60
N THR A 3 26.82 -0.89 -0.32
CA THR A 3 27.80 0.21 -0.43
C THR A 3 27.58 1.28 0.64
N PRO A 4 28.57 2.15 0.94
CA PRO A 4 28.39 3.30 1.82
C PRO A 4 27.23 4.22 1.40
N ALA A 5 27.04 4.44 0.10
CA ALA A 5 25.92 5.21 -0.43
C ALA A 5 24.56 4.53 -0.14
N THR A 6 24.46 3.22 -0.37
CA THR A 6 23.27 2.43 -0.01
C THR A 6 23.04 2.43 1.51
N ARG A 7 24.11 2.41 2.31
CA ARG A 7 24.07 2.51 3.78
C ARG A 7 23.51 3.85 4.22
N ALA A 8 24.03 4.97 3.72
CA ALA A 8 23.49 6.30 4.00
C ALA A 8 22.01 6.42 3.60
N GLN A 9 21.60 5.87 2.46
CA GLN A 9 20.19 5.88 2.00
C GLN A 9 19.22 5.10 2.89
N HIS A 10 19.73 4.12 3.65
CA HIS A 10 18.95 3.23 4.51
C HIS A 10 19.16 3.48 6.01
N THR A 11 20.22 4.18 6.40
CA THR A 11 20.47 4.59 7.78
C THR A 11 19.37 5.56 8.20
N ARG A 12 18.68 5.21 9.28
CA ARG A 12 17.73 6.09 9.96
C ARG A 12 18.24 6.38 11.35
N VAL A 13 18.65 7.62 11.57
CA VAL A 13 18.88 8.13 12.92
C VAL A 13 17.51 8.48 13.50
N SER A 14 17.05 7.70 14.48
CA SER A 14 15.77 7.94 15.16
C SER A 14 16.00 8.23 16.63
N LYS A 15 15.17 9.11 17.21
CA LYS A 15 15.23 9.40 18.65
C LYS A 15 14.88 8.18 19.52
N ARG A 16 13.97 7.31 19.05
CA ARG A 16 13.54 6.11 19.79
C ARG A 16 13.46 4.87 18.89
N TYR A 17 12.54 4.84 17.93
CA TYR A 17 12.41 3.71 17.00
C TYR A 17 12.67 4.11 15.55
N GLN A 18 13.29 3.23 14.76
CA GLN A 18 13.52 3.43 13.32
C GLN A 18 12.21 3.57 12.51
N THR A 19 11.06 3.29 13.11
CA THR A 19 9.74 3.51 12.53
C THR A 19 9.20 4.90 12.74
N ASP A 20 9.70 5.61 13.76
CA ASP A 20 9.19 6.92 14.16
C ASP A 20 9.44 7.93 13.04
N LEU A 21 8.47 8.79 12.82
CA LEU A 21 8.55 9.85 11.83
C LEU A 21 9.53 10.92 12.31
N SER A 22 10.40 11.39 11.43
CA SER A 22 11.17 12.63 11.63
C SER A 22 10.24 13.85 11.54
N ASP A 23 10.76 15.03 11.86
CA ASP A 23 9.97 16.27 11.79
C ASP A 23 9.55 16.60 10.34
N ALA A 24 10.47 16.43 9.38
CA ALA A 24 10.19 16.58 7.96
C ALA A 24 9.15 15.56 7.46
N GLU A 25 9.24 14.30 7.90
CA GLU A 25 8.27 13.27 7.54
C GLU A 25 6.90 13.50 8.16
N TRP A 26 6.86 14.00 9.40
CA TRP A 26 5.61 14.36 10.06
C TRP A 26 4.95 15.56 9.38
N ALA A 27 5.72 16.56 8.96
CA ALA A 27 5.20 17.75 8.28
C ALA A 27 4.41 17.40 7.01
N LEU A 28 4.82 16.36 6.28
CA LEU A 28 4.10 15.88 5.08
C LEU A 28 2.68 15.39 5.36
N ILE A 29 2.40 14.89 6.57
CA ILE A 29 1.12 14.24 6.89
C ILE A 29 0.33 14.92 8.00
N ALA A 30 0.93 15.87 8.74
CA ALA A 30 0.34 16.48 9.91
C ALA A 30 -1.05 17.05 9.65
N ALA A 31 -1.24 17.72 8.51
CA ALA A 31 -2.51 18.34 8.12
C ALA A 31 -3.63 17.33 7.81
N PHE A 32 -3.31 16.06 7.54
CA PHE A 32 -4.33 15.03 7.31
C PHE A 32 -4.90 14.48 8.61
N VAL A 33 -4.13 14.54 9.70
CA VAL A 33 -4.50 13.90 10.95
C VAL A 33 -5.42 14.81 11.76
N PRO A 34 -6.49 14.29 12.40
CA PRO A 34 -7.47 15.14 13.07
C PRO A 34 -6.85 16.05 14.13
N GLU A 35 -7.26 17.32 14.12
CA GLU A 35 -6.93 18.27 15.17
C GLU A 35 -7.55 17.88 16.51
N ALA A 36 -7.00 18.42 17.60
CA ALA A 36 -7.60 18.26 18.91
C ALA A 36 -8.92 19.02 18.94
N ARG A 37 -10.00 18.38 19.40
CA ARG A 37 -11.28 19.07 19.60
C ARG A 37 -11.10 20.16 20.65
N THR A 38 -11.70 21.33 20.40
CA THR A 38 -11.72 22.47 21.32
C THR A 38 -12.61 22.22 22.54
N THR A 39 -13.60 21.33 22.41
CA THR A 39 -14.57 20.98 23.45
C THR A 39 -14.51 19.48 23.80
N GLY A 40 -14.92 19.17 25.03
CA GLY A 40 -14.92 17.80 25.57
C GLY A 40 -13.60 17.36 26.18
N ARG A 41 -13.41 16.04 26.33
CA ARG A 41 -12.20 15.48 26.94
C ARG A 41 -10.98 15.79 26.08
N ARG A 42 -10.03 16.55 26.66
CA ARG A 42 -8.75 16.87 26.02
C ARG A 42 -8.01 15.59 25.61
N ARG A 43 -7.45 15.61 24.40
CA ARG A 43 -6.63 14.52 23.89
C ARG A 43 -5.33 14.43 24.69
N GLN A 44 -5.07 13.29 25.31
CA GLN A 44 -3.86 13.06 26.11
C GLN A 44 -2.61 12.83 25.26
N TRP A 45 -2.75 12.17 24.11
CA TRP A 45 -1.61 11.69 23.31
C TRP A 45 -1.45 12.48 22.01
N PRO A 46 -0.23 12.93 21.65
CA PRO A 46 0.03 13.54 20.36
C PRO A 46 -0.29 12.58 19.21
N MET A 47 -0.84 13.09 18.12
CA MET A 47 -1.18 12.23 16.97
C MET A 47 0.03 11.60 16.31
N ARG A 48 1.17 12.28 16.35
CA ARG A 48 2.43 11.70 15.88
C ARG A 48 2.78 10.42 16.62
N GLU A 49 2.57 10.37 17.94
CA GLU A 49 2.83 9.17 18.74
C GLU A 49 1.86 8.03 18.41
N ILE A 50 0.61 8.35 18.08
CA ILE A 50 -0.36 7.37 17.60
C ILE A 50 0.07 6.79 16.24
N VAL A 51 0.49 7.64 15.30
CA VAL A 51 0.95 7.18 13.97
C VAL A 51 2.26 6.41 14.07
N ASN A 52 3.21 6.87 14.89
CA ASN A 52 4.47 6.17 15.18
C ASN A 52 4.19 4.76 15.71
N ALA A 53 3.26 4.61 16.67
CA ALA A 53 2.87 3.31 17.21
C ALA A 53 2.23 2.40 16.14
N ILE A 54 1.38 2.93 15.27
CA ILE A 54 0.79 2.17 14.15
C ILE A 54 1.89 1.71 13.18
N PHE A 55 2.84 2.58 12.84
CA PHE A 55 3.97 2.22 11.97
C PHE A 55 4.91 1.21 12.63
N TYR A 56 5.07 1.26 13.95
CA TYR A 56 5.78 0.24 14.71
C TYR A 56 5.11 -1.14 14.58
N VAL A 57 3.79 -1.20 14.79
CA VAL A 57 2.99 -2.43 14.62
C VAL A 57 3.05 -2.96 13.19
N LEU A 58 2.92 -2.09 12.20
CA LEU A 58 3.01 -2.42 10.78
C LEU A 58 4.39 -2.98 10.42
N ARG A 59 5.46 -2.27 10.81
CA ARG A 59 6.83 -2.65 10.45
C ARG A 59 7.25 -3.94 11.15
N GLY A 60 6.99 -4.02 12.45
CA GLY A 60 7.38 -5.14 13.30
C GLY A 60 6.48 -6.36 13.16
N GLY A 61 5.24 -6.21 12.67
CA GLY A 61 4.28 -7.30 12.59
C GLY A 61 3.85 -7.83 13.95
N ILE A 62 3.93 -7.00 15.00
CA ILE A 62 3.61 -7.40 16.36
C ILE A 62 2.09 -7.40 16.62
N ALA A 63 1.65 -8.18 17.62
CA ALA A 63 0.30 -8.08 18.13
C ALA A 63 0.10 -6.74 18.87
N TRP A 64 -1.10 -6.16 18.79
CA TRP A 64 -1.40 -4.88 19.45
C TRP A 64 -1.10 -4.90 20.95
N ARG A 65 -1.38 -6.00 21.65
CA ARG A 65 -1.13 -6.16 23.10
C ARG A 65 0.35 -6.19 23.48
N LEU A 66 1.24 -6.41 22.50
CA LEU A 66 2.68 -6.41 22.67
C LEU A 66 3.31 -5.06 22.30
N LEU A 67 2.49 -4.02 22.09
CA LEU A 67 3.01 -2.67 21.86
C LEU A 67 3.86 -2.25 23.07
N PRO A 68 5.08 -1.72 22.86
CA PRO A 68 5.94 -1.23 23.92
C PRO A 68 5.25 -0.19 24.82
N LYS A 69 5.60 -0.19 26.11
CA LYS A 69 4.95 0.63 27.15
C LYS A 69 5.26 2.13 27.07
N ASP A 70 6.27 2.51 26.29
CA ASP A 70 6.64 3.88 26.00
C ASP A 70 5.82 4.50 24.84
N PHE A 71 5.02 3.71 24.14
CA PHE A 71 3.94 4.21 23.28
C PHE A 71 2.66 4.46 24.08
N PRO A 72 1.69 5.23 23.51
CA PRO A 72 0.34 5.30 24.07
C PRO A 72 -0.25 3.90 24.27
N PRO A 73 -1.15 3.70 25.27
CA PRO A 73 -1.74 2.39 25.53
C PRO A 73 -2.34 1.77 24.28
N TRP A 74 -2.11 0.47 24.06
CA TRP A 74 -2.48 -0.19 22.80
C TRP A 74 -3.97 -0.05 22.45
N GLN A 75 -4.87 0.01 23.43
CA GLN A 75 -6.30 0.24 23.21
C GLN A 75 -6.55 1.62 22.57
N THR A 76 -5.80 2.63 23.01
CA THR A 76 -5.88 3.98 22.47
C THR A 76 -5.37 4.02 21.04
N VAL A 77 -4.22 3.38 20.78
CA VAL A 77 -3.64 3.31 19.44
C VAL A 77 -4.57 2.55 18.50
N TYR A 78 -5.09 1.40 18.91
CA TYR A 78 -6.01 0.60 18.11
C TYR A 78 -7.32 1.34 17.82
N ARG A 79 -7.89 2.05 18.81
CA ARG A 79 -9.10 2.86 18.58
C ARG A 79 -8.88 3.93 17.51
N TRP A 80 -7.72 4.59 17.54
CA TRP A 80 -7.37 5.55 16.50
C TRP A 80 -7.10 4.88 15.15
N PHE A 81 -6.42 3.74 15.12
CA PHE A 81 -6.24 2.95 13.90
C PHE A 81 -7.59 2.57 13.28
N ALA A 82 -8.53 2.07 14.08
CA ALA A 82 -9.87 1.71 13.61
C ALA A 82 -10.60 2.93 13.04
N ARG A 83 -10.50 4.08 13.70
CA ARG A 83 -11.04 5.34 13.18
C ARG A 83 -10.40 5.74 11.85
N PHE A 84 -9.07 5.69 11.76
CA PHE A 84 -8.34 6.02 10.53
C PHE A 84 -8.68 5.08 9.38
N ARG A 85 -8.88 3.80 9.67
CA ARG A 85 -9.37 2.80 8.72
C ARG A 85 -10.76 3.17 8.21
N ASP A 86 -11.67 3.52 9.12
CA ASP A 86 -13.07 3.80 8.76
C ASP A 86 -13.23 5.15 8.05
N GLU A 87 -12.32 6.10 8.29
CA GLU A 87 -12.23 7.41 7.61
C GLU A 87 -11.31 7.40 6.37
N CYS A 88 -10.77 6.23 5.97
CA CYS A 88 -9.83 6.08 4.85
C CYS A 88 -8.64 7.07 4.89
N LEU A 89 -8.08 7.30 6.08
CA LEU A 89 -7.04 8.32 6.27
C LEU A 89 -5.77 7.99 5.49
N PHE A 90 -5.32 6.74 5.50
CA PHE A 90 -4.06 6.34 4.85
C PHE A 90 -4.17 6.38 3.34
N GLU A 91 -5.37 6.12 2.80
CA GLU A 91 -5.74 6.23 1.40
C GLU A 91 -5.59 7.69 0.94
N ARG A 92 -6.16 8.63 1.70
CA ARG A 92 -6.08 10.08 1.43
C ARG A 92 -4.63 10.59 1.49
N ILE A 93 -3.90 10.19 2.53
CA ILE A 93 -2.46 10.51 2.65
C ILE A 93 -1.71 9.96 1.44
N ASN A 94 -1.91 8.68 1.10
CA ASN A 94 -1.22 8.06 -0.02
C ASN A 94 -1.50 8.79 -1.34
N HIS A 95 -2.77 9.12 -1.64
CA HIS A 95 -3.14 9.83 -2.85
C HIS A 95 -2.41 11.18 -2.98
N ALA A 96 -2.41 11.99 -1.92
CA ALA A 96 -1.74 13.28 -1.92
C ALA A 96 -0.21 13.15 -2.07
N LEU A 97 0.41 12.20 -1.35
CA LEU A 97 1.86 12.00 -1.44
C LEU A 97 2.30 11.44 -2.79
N VAL A 98 1.45 10.66 -3.46
CA VAL A 98 1.73 10.22 -4.83
C VAL A 98 1.73 11.38 -5.80
N ALA A 99 0.75 12.28 -5.73
CA ALA A 99 0.74 13.50 -6.56
C ALA A 99 2.03 14.32 -6.38
N LEU A 100 2.40 14.60 -5.12
CA LEU A 100 3.63 15.35 -4.80
C LEU A 100 4.90 14.65 -5.30
N ASP A 101 5.00 13.33 -5.15
CA ASP A 101 6.17 12.57 -5.58
C ASP A 101 6.29 12.44 -7.11
N ARG A 102 5.16 12.57 -7.82
CA ARG A 102 5.12 12.62 -9.29
C ARG A 102 5.62 13.95 -9.80
N GLU A 103 5.11 15.05 -9.27
CA GLU A 103 5.57 16.41 -9.61
C GLU A 103 7.06 16.57 -9.33
N ARG A 104 7.52 16.13 -8.16
CA ARG A 104 8.96 16.12 -7.82
C ARG A 104 9.80 15.32 -8.84
N ALA A 105 9.23 14.29 -9.44
CA ALA A 105 9.91 13.47 -10.45
C ALA A 105 9.74 14.02 -11.90
N GLY A 106 9.24 15.25 -12.06
CA GLY A 106 9.04 15.87 -13.37
C GLY A 106 7.87 15.27 -14.15
N ARG A 107 6.85 14.75 -13.46
CA ARG A 107 5.64 14.17 -14.07
C ARG A 107 4.40 14.89 -13.60
N ASP A 108 3.35 14.87 -14.40
CA ASP A 108 2.04 15.38 -13.99
C ASP A 108 1.54 14.67 -12.73
N ALA A 109 0.96 15.43 -11.79
CA ALA A 109 0.36 14.90 -10.56
C ALA A 109 -0.62 13.75 -10.86
N SER A 110 -1.41 13.90 -11.92
CA SER A 110 -2.35 12.89 -12.41
C SER A 110 -1.68 11.91 -13.38
N PRO A 111 -1.73 10.60 -13.14
CA PRO A 111 -1.20 9.61 -14.07
C PRO A 111 -2.11 9.39 -15.28
N SER A 112 -1.52 9.30 -16.47
CA SER A 112 -2.21 8.88 -17.70
C SER A 112 -2.13 7.38 -17.98
N ALA A 113 -1.23 6.67 -17.30
CA ALA A 113 -1.07 5.23 -17.45
C ALA A 113 -0.66 4.54 -16.15
N ALA A 114 -1.08 3.28 -16.02
CA ALA A 114 -0.84 2.49 -14.81
C ALA A 114 -0.57 1.01 -15.14
N ILE A 115 -0.20 0.24 -14.10
CA ILE A 115 0.13 -1.18 -14.19
C ILE A 115 -0.67 -1.90 -13.12
N ILE A 116 -1.35 -2.98 -13.50
CA ILE A 116 -2.18 -3.78 -12.59
C ILE A 116 -1.57 -5.18 -12.41
N ASP A 117 -1.53 -5.65 -11.17
CA ASP A 117 -1.19 -7.02 -10.82
C ASP A 117 -1.75 -7.38 -9.44
N SER A 118 -1.72 -8.67 -9.11
CA SER A 118 -2.22 -9.20 -7.86
C SER A 118 -1.21 -10.06 -7.09
N GLN A 119 -1.20 -9.91 -5.77
CA GLN A 119 -0.42 -10.75 -4.87
C GLN A 119 -1.34 -11.52 -3.91
N SER A 120 -1.23 -12.85 -3.94
CA SER A 120 -1.88 -13.73 -2.97
C SER A 120 -0.97 -13.97 -1.77
N VAL A 121 -1.51 -13.80 -0.57
CA VAL A 121 -0.81 -14.00 0.70
C VAL A 121 -1.59 -14.96 1.60
N LYS A 122 -0.87 -15.76 2.38
CA LYS A 122 -1.49 -16.65 3.36
C LYS A 122 -2.10 -15.82 4.49
N THR A 123 -3.29 -16.22 4.94
CA THR A 123 -3.87 -15.72 6.20
C THR A 123 -3.43 -16.59 7.37
N THR A 124 -3.48 -16.07 8.59
CA THR A 124 -3.40 -16.89 9.81
C THR A 124 -4.74 -17.57 10.11
N GLU A 125 -4.75 -18.46 11.11
CA GLU A 125 -5.93 -19.23 11.54
C GLU A 125 -7.16 -18.34 11.76
N SER A 126 -6.99 -17.17 12.37
CA SER A 126 -8.05 -16.19 12.68
C SER A 126 -8.17 -15.02 11.67
N GLY A 127 -7.57 -15.12 10.47
CA GLY A 127 -7.44 -14.02 9.50
C GLY A 127 -8.71 -13.58 8.75
N GLY A 128 -9.90 -13.68 9.37
CA GLY A 128 -11.16 -13.19 8.79
C GLY A 128 -11.53 -13.80 7.43
N PRO A 129 -12.25 -13.05 6.56
CA PRO A 129 -12.57 -13.48 5.20
C PRO A 129 -11.34 -13.96 4.43
N ARG A 130 -11.41 -15.16 3.82
CA ARG A 130 -10.30 -15.77 3.07
C ARG A 130 -10.82 -16.73 2.01
N GLY A 131 -10.02 -16.94 0.98
CA GLY A 131 -10.29 -17.83 -0.13
C GLY A 131 -9.12 -18.75 -0.44
N TYR A 132 -9.24 -19.52 -1.52
CA TYR A 132 -8.17 -20.39 -2.01
C TYR A 132 -7.80 -20.02 -3.45
N ASP A 133 -6.55 -19.57 -3.63
CA ASP A 133 -5.96 -19.37 -4.94
C ASP A 133 -5.40 -20.71 -5.42
N ALA A 134 -6.10 -21.34 -6.37
CA ALA A 134 -5.70 -22.63 -6.92
C ALA A 134 -4.39 -22.56 -7.72
N GLY A 135 -4.14 -21.44 -8.42
CA GLY A 135 -2.94 -21.26 -9.23
C GLY A 135 -1.68 -21.15 -8.38
N LYS A 136 -1.75 -20.43 -7.25
CA LYS A 136 -0.64 -20.27 -6.31
C LYS A 136 -0.66 -21.29 -5.16
N LYS A 137 -1.72 -22.10 -5.04
CA LYS A 137 -2.02 -23.01 -3.92
C LYS A 137 -1.95 -22.30 -2.56
N ILE A 138 -2.54 -21.10 -2.49
CA ILE A 138 -2.53 -20.23 -1.30
C ILE A 138 -3.93 -20.11 -0.72
N LYS A 139 -4.10 -20.53 0.53
CA LYS A 139 -5.28 -20.19 1.34
C LYS A 139 -5.05 -18.85 2.03
N GLY A 140 -5.79 -17.83 1.65
CA GLY A 140 -5.69 -16.51 2.26
C GLY A 140 -6.38 -15.39 1.50
N ARG A 141 -5.68 -14.29 1.28
CA ARG A 141 -6.21 -13.09 0.61
C ARG A 141 -5.37 -12.73 -0.60
N LYS A 142 -6.01 -12.13 -1.58
CA LYS A 142 -5.36 -11.56 -2.74
C LYS A 142 -5.44 -10.04 -2.66
N ARG A 143 -4.36 -9.38 -3.04
CA ARG A 143 -4.18 -7.92 -3.01
C ARG A 143 -3.99 -7.48 -4.44
N HIS A 144 -5.00 -6.87 -5.03
CA HIS A 144 -4.82 -6.21 -6.33
C HIS A 144 -4.20 -4.84 -6.09
N ALA A 145 -3.23 -4.47 -6.92
CA ALA A 145 -2.61 -3.16 -6.88
C ALA A 145 -2.61 -2.56 -8.28
N LEU A 146 -2.99 -1.28 -8.34
CA LEU A 146 -2.78 -0.40 -9.47
C LEU A 146 -1.66 0.57 -9.08
N VAL A 147 -0.59 0.59 -9.87
CA VAL A 147 0.56 1.48 -9.64
C VAL A 147 0.83 2.33 -10.87
N ASP A 148 1.41 3.52 -10.69
CA ASP A 148 1.90 4.29 -11.82
C ASP A 148 3.13 3.63 -12.48
N THR A 149 3.60 4.19 -13.58
CA THR A 149 4.74 3.65 -14.34
C THR A 149 6.08 3.68 -13.61
N ASP A 150 6.19 4.33 -12.44
CA ASP A 150 7.37 4.26 -11.57
C ASP A 150 7.16 3.36 -10.34
N GLY A 151 5.96 2.82 -10.16
CA GLY A 151 5.59 1.94 -9.05
C GLY A 151 5.08 2.70 -7.82
N ARG A 152 4.56 3.92 -7.99
CA ARG A 152 3.82 4.62 -6.93
C ARG A 152 2.42 4.00 -6.81
N PRO A 153 1.98 3.63 -5.60
CA PRO A 153 0.68 2.99 -5.39
C PRO A 153 -0.48 3.95 -5.63
N LEU A 154 -1.30 3.67 -6.63
CA LEU A 154 -2.52 4.44 -6.93
C LEU A 154 -3.71 3.86 -6.16
N LEU A 155 -3.93 2.55 -6.32
CA LEU A 155 -4.95 1.80 -5.60
C LEU A 155 -4.42 0.46 -5.14
N VAL A 156 -4.82 0.03 -3.94
CA VAL A 156 -4.50 -1.30 -3.42
C VAL A 156 -5.73 -1.85 -2.72
N GLU A 157 -6.31 -2.93 -3.25
CA GLU A 157 -7.55 -3.51 -2.76
C GLU A 157 -7.34 -4.98 -2.35
N PRO A 158 -7.48 -5.33 -1.07
CA PRO A 158 -7.48 -6.71 -0.62
C PRO A 158 -8.87 -7.34 -0.72
N HIS A 159 -8.91 -8.62 -1.10
CA HIS A 159 -10.10 -9.45 -1.08
C HIS A 159 -9.73 -10.91 -0.82
N THR A 160 -10.72 -11.80 -0.79
CA THR A 160 -10.48 -13.24 -0.59
C THR A 160 -9.72 -13.84 -1.79
N ALA A 161 -8.84 -14.82 -1.54
CA ALA A 161 -7.91 -15.31 -2.57
C ALA A 161 -8.56 -16.11 -3.71
N ASP A 162 -9.83 -16.52 -3.57
CA ASP A 162 -10.63 -17.20 -4.59
C ASP A 162 -11.12 -16.26 -5.70
N VAL A 163 -11.12 -14.95 -5.46
CA VAL A 163 -11.40 -13.95 -6.50
C VAL A 163 -10.27 -14.00 -7.54
N GLN A 164 -10.66 -14.26 -8.78
CA GLN A 164 -9.74 -14.39 -9.90
C GLN A 164 -9.28 -13.01 -10.38
N ASP A 165 -8.13 -12.96 -11.06
CA ASP A 165 -7.57 -11.70 -11.54
C ASP A 165 -8.50 -11.00 -12.55
N ARG A 166 -9.23 -11.80 -13.35
CA ARG A 166 -10.28 -11.30 -14.25
C ARG A 166 -11.48 -10.65 -13.56
N ASP A 167 -11.76 -11.02 -12.31
CA ASP A 167 -12.91 -10.49 -11.55
C ASP A 167 -12.47 -9.31 -10.69
N GLY A 168 -11.35 -9.45 -9.97
CA GLY A 168 -10.78 -8.38 -9.15
C GLY A 168 -10.24 -7.22 -9.98
N GLY A 169 -9.65 -7.50 -11.15
CA GLY A 169 -9.09 -6.49 -12.04
C GLY A 169 -10.12 -5.51 -12.58
N GLY A 170 -11.25 -6.01 -13.09
CA GLY A 170 -12.33 -5.16 -13.60
C GLY A 170 -12.90 -4.22 -12.55
N ALA A 171 -13.18 -4.74 -11.34
CA ALA A 171 -13.67 -3.94 -10.23
C ALA A 171 -12.66 -2.85 -9.80
N LEU A 172 -11.36 -3.17 -9.76
CA LEU A 172 -10.32 -2.20 -9.43
C LEU A 172 -10.24 -1.07 -10.48
N LEU A 173 -10.35 -1.41 -11.77
CA LEU A 173 -10.36 -0.42 -12.84
C LEU A 173 -11.57 0.51 -12.75
N GLN A 174 -12.75 -0.02 -12.43
CA GLN A 174 -13.96 0.79 -12.21
C GLN A 174 -13.78 1.78 -11.07
N ILE A 175 -13.26 1.33 -9.92
CA ILE A 175 -12.95 2.21 -8.77
C ILE A 175 -11.94 3.29 -9.18
N SER A 176 -10.95 2.93 -10.01
CA SER A 176 -9.91 3.86 -10.47
C SER A 176 -10.45 5.05 -11.25
N ARG A 177 -11.59 4.93 -11.94
CA ARG A 177 -12.16 6.03 -12.74
C ARG A 177 -12.57 7.23 -11.90
N GLY A 178 -13.03 7.01 -10.67
CA GLY A 178 -13.43 8.09 -9.77
C GLY A 178 -12.24 8.88 -9.21
N LEU A 179 -11.13 8.20 -8.94
CA LEU A 179 -9.94 8.79 -8.30
C LEU A 179 -8.87 9.22 -9.29
N PHE A 180 -8.80 8.58 -10.46
CA PHE A 180 -7.80 8.77 -11.50
C PHE A 180 -8.45 8.73 -12.90
N PRO A 181 -9.37 9.67 -13.22
CA PRO A 181 -10.08 9.70 -14.49
C PRO A 181 -9.17 9.90 -15.72
N PHE A 182 -7.94 10.35 -15.51
CA PHE A 182 -6.94 10.61 -16.55
C PHE A 182 -6.21 9.35 -17.01
N ILE A 183 -6.34 8.22 -16.31
CA ILE A 183 -5.72 6.96 -16.75
C ILE A 183 -6.43 6.52 -18.03
N GLU A 184 -5.69 6.46 -19.13
CA GLU A 184 -6.15 6.01 -20.44
C GLU A 184 -5.68 4.59 -20.74
N LYS A 185 -4.55 4.17 -20.15
CA LYS A 185 -3.90 2.91 -20.47
C LYS A 185 -3.43 2.15 -19.23
N VAL A 186 -3.69 0.85 -19.19
CA VAL A 186 -3.20 -0.06 -18.16
C VAL A 186 -2.47 -1.25 -18.77
N TRP A 187 -1.28 -1.56 -18.25
CA TRP A 187 -0.59 -2.81 -18.57
C TRP A 187 -0.93 -3.88 -17.54
N ALA A 188 -1.23 -5.09 -18.01
CA ALA A 188 -1.58 -6.24 -17.18
C ALA A 188 -0.91 -7.52 -17.72
N ASP A 189 -0.84 -8.57 -16.91
CA ASP A 189 -0.37 -9.87 -17.39
C ASP A 189 -1.51 -10.73 -17.98
N GLY A 190 -1.18 -11.94 -18.43
CA GLY A 190 -2.14 -12.85 -19.05
C GLY A 190 -3.33 -13.24 -18.17
N GLY A 191 -3.23 -13.11 -16.84
CA GLY A 191 -4.34 -13.40 -15.91
C GLY A 191 -5.51 -12.42 -16.06
N TYR A 192 -5.26 -11.26 -16.67
CA TYR A 192 -6.25 -10.21 -16.92
C TYR A 192 -6.81 -10.22 -18.34
N ASN A 193 -6.38 -11.16 -19.19
CA ASN A 193 -6.86 -11.26 -20.57
C ASN A 193 -8.29 -11.82 -20.65
N HIS A 194 -9.26 -10.98 -20.32
CA HIS A 194 -10.68 -11.36 -20.24
C HIS A 194 -11.58 -10.13 -20.41
N HIS A 195 -12.73 -10.28 -21.06
CA HIS A 195 -13.69 -9.18 -21.33
C HIS A 195 -14.09 -8.42 -20.06
N ARG A 196 -14.29 -9.12 -18.93
CA ARG A 196 -14.55 -8.51 -17.61
C ARG A 196 -13.50 -7.50 -17.14
N VAL A 197 -12.30 -7.51 -17.70
CA VAL A 197 -11.25 -6.53 -17.44
C VAL A 197 -11.12 -5.55 -18.60
N THR A 198 -11.01 -6.06 -19.84
CA THR A 198 -10.75 -5.24 -21.03
C THR A 198 -11.93 -4.34 -21.41
N GLU A 199 -13.15 -4.71 -21.02
CA GLU A 199 -14.40 -3.95 -21.27
C GLU A 199 -14.97 -3.35 -19.98
N ALA A 200 -14.26 -3.46 -18.84
CA ALA A 200 -14.76 -2.98 -17.55
C ALA A 200 -14.99 -1.46 -17.51
N THR A 201 -14.19 -0.72 -18.29
CA THR A 201 -14.14 0.74 -18.34
C THR A 201 -13.65 1.19 -19.72
N SER A 202 -13.56 2.51 -19.94
CA SER A 202 -12.93 3.10 -21.15
C SER A 202 -11.40 3.03 -21.17
N ILE A 203 -10.76 2.47 -20.13
CA ILE A 203 -9.29 2.33 -20.07
C ILE A 203 -8.85 1.23 -21.04
N THR A 204 -7.88 1.53 -21.90
CA THR A 204 -7.27 0.53 -22.76
C THR A 204 -6.37 -0.39 -21.95
N VAL A 205 -6.68 -1.70 -21.94
CA VAL A 205 -5.88 -2.71 -21.24
C VAL A 205 -4.95 -3.42 -22.23
N GLU A 206 -3.64 -3.22 -22.07
CA GLU A 206 -2.62 -3.92 -22.84
C GLU A 206 -2.10 -5.14 -22.06
N ILE A 207 -2.32 -6.33 -22.62
CA ILE A 207 -1.83 -7.58 -22.05
C ILE A 207 -0.37 -7.80 -22.45
N VAL A 208 0.53 -7.74 -21.47
CA VAL A 208 1.96 -8.01 -21.65
C VAL A 208 2.22 -9.50 -21.46
N SER A 209 2.33 -10.22 -22.57
CA SER A 209 2.63 -11.65 -22.61
C SER A 209 4.12 -11.93 -22.84
N LYS A 210 4.55 -13.17 -22.56
CA LYS A 210 5.88 -13.63 -22.98
C LYS A 210 5.93 -13.70 -24.50
N ILE A 211 7.06 -13.32 -25.08
CA ILE A 211 7.30 -13.45 -26.52
C ILE A 211 7.29 -14.96 -26.86
N ALA A 212 6.50 -15.35 -27.87
CA ALA A 212 6.40 -16.74 -28.29
C ALA A 212 7.77 -17.30 -28.71
N GLY A 213 8.15 -18.47 -28.21
CA GLY A 213 9.44 -19.12 -28.49
C GLY A 213 10.62 -18.68 -27.61
N GLN A 214 10.39 -17.80 -26.63
CA GLN A 214 11.45 -17.29 -25.76
C GLN A 214 11.87 -18.32 -24.68
N SER A 215 13.15 -18.69 -24.65
CA SER A 215 13.78 -19.47 -23.57
C SER A 215 14.54 -18.55 -22.61
N GLY A 216 14.53 -18.87 -21.31
CA GLY A 216 15.20 -18.07 -20.27
C GLY A 216 14.42 -16.86 -19.76
N PHE A 217 15.01 -16.14 -18.81
CA PHE A 217 14.42 -14.96 -18.17
C PHE A 217 14.64 -13.72 -19.03
N VAL A 218 13.55 -13.08 -19.48
CA VAL A 218 13.59 -11.74 -20.10
C VAL A 218 12.69 -10.83 -19.27
N VAL A 219 13.20 -9.62 -19.01
CA VAL A 219 12.43 -8.58 -18.33
C VAL A 219 11.35 -8.10 -19.29
N LEU A 220 10.10 -8.47 -19.00
CA LEU A 220 8.95 -7.90 -19.71
C LEU A 220 8.82 -6.42 -19.32
N PRO A 221 8.78 -5.50 -20.30
CA PRO A 221 8.66 -4.07 -20.03
C PRO A 221 7.48 -3.79 -19.09
N ARG A 222 7.70 -2.94 -18.09
CA ARG A 222 6.70 -2.45 -17.12
C ARG A 222 6.12 -3.48 -16.14
N ARG A 223 6.06 -4.78 -16.44
CA ARG A 223 5.46 -5.79 -15.54
C ARG A 223 6.12 -5.87 -14.16
N TRP A 224 7.45 -5.73 -14.11
CA TRP A 224 8.22 -5.81 -12.88
C TRP A 224 7.99 -4.63 -11.91
N VAL A 225 7.36 -3.55 -12.37
CA VAL A 225 7.19 -2.31 -11.57
C VAL A 225 6.21 -2.52 -10.42
N VAL A 226 5.10 -3.21 -10.67
CA VAL A 226 4.11 -3.55 -9.63
C VAL A 226 4.61 -4.67 -8.71
N GLU A 227 5.36 -5.64 -9.24
CA GLU A 227 6.05 -6.64 -8.43
C GLU A 227 7.05 -5.99 -7.46
N ARG A 228 7.78 -4.96 -7.91
CA ARG A 228 8.67 -4.17 -7.06
C ARG A 228 7.91 -3.41 -5.98
N PHE A 229 6.73 -2.88 -6.29
CA PHE A 229 5.86 -2.28 -5.28
C PHE A 229 5.48 -3.31 -4.19
N PHE A 230 5.05 -4.51 -4.59
CA PHE A 230 4.78 -5.59 -3.64
C PHE A 230 6.01 -5.95 -2.78
N ALA A 231 7.19 -6.02 -3.40
CA ALA A 231 8.45 -6.26 -2.68
C ALA A 231 8.75 -5.16 -1.64
N TRP A 232 8.45 -3.88 -1.94
CA TRP A 232 8.64 -2.79 -1.00
C TRP A 232 7.69 -2.85 0.19
N ILE A 233 6.39 -3.09 -0.02
CA ILE A 233 5.43 -3.17 1.08
C ILE A 233 5.65 -4.42 1.95
N ASN A 234 6.14 -5.52 1.38
CA ASN A 234 6.48 -6.74 2.12
C ASN A 234 7.70 -6.60 3.04
N ARG A 235 8.42 -5.47 2.99
CA ARG A 235 9.39 -5.11 4.03
C ARG A 235 8.72 -4.80 5.39
N ASN A 236 7.40 -4.65 5.41
CA ASN A 236 6.62 -4.55 6.63
C ASN A 236 6.18 -5.94 7.05
N ARG A 237 6.71 -6.43 8.17
CA ARG A 237 6.53 -7.81 8.60
C ARG A 237 5.07 -8.17 8.83
N ARG A 238 4.22 -7.20 9.20
CA ARG A 238 2.78 -7.38 9.33
C ARG A 238 2.10 -7.79 8.02
N LEU A 239 2.66 -7.43 6.87
CA LEU A 239 2.09 -7.73 5.55
C LEU A 239 2.59 -9.05 4.95
N ALA A 240 3.60 -9.70 5.55
CA ALA A 240 4.14 -10.97 5.03
C ALA A 240 3.12 -12.12 5.07
N LYS A 241 2.24 -12.12 6.08
CA LYS A 241 1.00 -12.90 6.14
C LYS A 241 -0.12 -11.95 6.53
N ASP A 242 -1.33 -12.18 6.05
CA ASP A 242 -2.46 -11.36 6.47
C ASP A 242 -3.03 -11.87 7.80
N VAL A 243 -2.88 -11.06 8.84
CA VAL A 243 -3.35 -11.34 10.21
C VAL A 243 -4.64 -10.60 10.55
N GLU A 244 -5.22 -9.85 9.60
CA GLU A 244 -6.33 -8.95 9.86
C GLU A 244 -7.68 -9.65 9.82
N ALA A 245 -8.49 -9.42 10.85
CA ALA A 245 -9.83 -10.00 10.95
C ALA A 245 -10.82 -9.46 9.89
N THR A 246 -10.55 -8.28 9.31
CA THR A 246 -11.44 -7.65 8.32
C THR A 246 -10.67 -7.22 7.08
N LEU A 247 -11.35 -7.12 5.93
CA LEU A 247 -10.76 -6.56 4.70
C LEU A 247 -10.41 -5.08 4.85
N LYS A 248 -11.25 -4.30 5.55
CA LYS A 248 -10.98 -2.90 5.85
C LYS A 248 -9.66 -2.71 6.61
N SER A 249 -9.42 -3.50 7.67
CA SER A 249 -8.15 -3.40 8.41
C SER A 249 -6.95 -3.80 7.55
N ALA A 250 -7.12 -4.79 6.66
CA ALA A 250 -6.08 -5.18 5.71
C ALA A 250 -5.77 -4.06 4.71
N ALA A 251 -6.80 -3.40 4.18
CA ALA A 251 -6.67 -2.25 3.28
C ALA A 251 -5.94 -1.10 3.99
N ALA A 252 -6.39 -0.73 5.20
CA ALA A 252 -5.76 0.33 5.97
C ALA A 252 -4.28 0.07 6.25
N PHE A 253 -3.86 -1.17 6.53
CA PHE A 253 -2.44 -1.49 6.70
C PHE A 253 -1.66 -1.51 5.38
N LEU A 254 -2.28 -1.90 4.27
CA LEU A 254 -1.67 -1.79 2.93
C LEU A 254 -1.43 -0.32 2.57
N TYR A 255 -2.42 0.55 2.78
CA TYR A 255 -2.26 1.98 2.57
C TYR A 255 -1.33 2.64 3.58
N ALA A 256 -1.29 2.20 4.84
CA ALA A 256 -0.30 2.68 5.80
C ALA A 256 1.14 2.34 5.36
N ALA A 257 1.35 1.16 4.76
CA ALA A 257 2.64 0.79 4.19
C ALA A 257 2.99 1.60 2.94
N ALA A 258 2.02 1.83 2.06
CA ALA A 258 2.14 2.67 0.88
C ALA A 258 2.48 4.12 1.27
N ALA A 259 1.72 4.72 2.20
CA ALA A 259 1.99 6.03 2.75
C ALA A 259 3.38 6.11 3.39
N MET A 260 3.76 5.15 4.25
CA MET A 260 5.09 5.14 4.86
C MET A 260 6.22 5.06 3.81
N LEU A 261 6.02 4.35 2.71
CA LEU A 261 6.97 4.34 1.58
C LEU A 261 7.08 5.73 0.94
N MET A 262 5.96 6.40 0.68
CA MET A 262 5.92 7.72 0.04
C MET A 262 6.47 8.83 0.94
N ILE A 263 6.08 8.85 2.22
CA ILE A 263 6.59 9.79 3.23
C ILE A 263 8.12 9.77 3.26
N ARG A 264 8.70 8.57 3.38
CA ARG A 264 10.16 8.39 3.45
C ARG A 264 10.85 8.72 2.13
N ARG A 265 10.17 8.55 1.00
CA ARG A 265 10.71 8.91 -0.32
C ARG A 265 10.78 10.43 -0.46
N LEU A 266 9.69 11.13 -0.16
CA LEU A 266 9.59 12.58 -0.21
C LEU A 266 10.55 13.26 0.76
N ALA A 267 10.56 12.87 2.03
CA ALA A 267 11.40 13.50 3.04
C ALA A 267 12.92 13.31 2.83
N ARG A 268 13.35 12.31 2.05
CA ARG A 268 14.77 12.15 1.65
C ARG A 268 15.20 13.07 0.51
N SER A 269 14.22 13.61 -0.21
CA SER A 269 14.46 14.48 -1.36
C SER A 269 14.22 15.95 -1.01
N ALA A 270 13.84 16.22 0.24
CA ALA A 270 13.61 17.53 0.81
C ALA A 270 14.86 18.04 1.53
#